data_AF-A0A1N7PWY2-F1
#
_entry.id   AF-A0A1N7PWY2-F1
#
_cell.length_a   1.000
_cell.length_b   1.000
_cell.length_c   1.000
_cell.angle_alpha   90.00
_cell.angle_beta   90.00
_cell.angle_gamma   90.00
#
_symmetry.space_group_name_H-M   'P 1'
#
loop_
_entity.id
_entity.type
_entity.pdbx_description
1 polymer ?
#
loop_
_entity_poly.entity_id
_entity_poly.type
_entity_poly.pdbx_seq_one_letter_code
_entity_poly.pdbx_strand_id
1 'polypeptide(L)' 'MRSRAAQQMYNIYRAGIGIAVTVFGFALLNLIPWIRVHLVWELWWASTLIIALFCILICISLIKFMLFYKKRL' A
#
# COMPACT_ATOMS: atom_id res chain seq x y z
N MET A 1 1.80 -6.64 -26.56
CA MET A 1 1.03 -5.57 -25.88
C MET A 1 0.39 -6.13 -24.62
N ARG A 2 0.97 -5.93 -23.42
CA ARG A 2 0.28 -6.31 -22.17
C ARG A 2 -0.95 -5.43 -22.03
N SER A 3 -2.12 -6.02 -21.84
CA SER A 3 -3.38 -5.30 -21.65
C SER A 3 -3.21 -4.26 -20.54
N ARG A 4 -3.63 -3.01 -20.77
CA ARG A 4 -3.57 -1.92 -19.77
C ARG A 4 -4.24 -2.31 -18.44
N ALA A 5 -5.26 -3.18 -18.50
CA ALA A 5 -5.92 -3.75 -17.33
C ALA A 5 -5.02 -4.71 -16.55
N ALA A 6 -4.21 -5.54 -17.23
CA ALA A 6 -3.24 -6.42 -16.58
C ALA A 6 -2.14 -5.63 -15.86
N GLN A 7 -1.71 -4.50 -16.45
CA GLN A 7 -0.74 -3.60 -15.81
C GLN A 7 -1.33 -2.94 -14.55
N GLN A 8 -2.60 -2.53 -14.59
CA GLN A 8 -3.29 -1.95 -13.42
C GLN A 8 -3.48 -2.98 -12.30
N MET A 9 -3.89 -4.21 -12.66
CA MET A 9 -4.04 -5.30 -11.70
C MET A 9 -2.70 -5.65 -11.03
N TYR A 10 -1.61 -5.64 -11.79
CA TYR A 10 -0.26 -5.81 -11.27
C TYR A 10 0.16 -4.69 -10.31
N ASN A 11 -0.19 -3.43 -10.60
CA ASN A 11 0.12 -2.31 -9.71
C ASN A 11 -0.66 -2.39 -8.38
N ILE A 12 -1.95 -2.78 -8.43
CA ILE A 12 -2.76 -3.00 -7.22
C ILE A 12 -2.17 -4.15 -6.40
N TYR A 13 -1.79 -5.26 -7.05
CA TYR A 13 -1.14 -6.39 -6.39
C TYR A 13 0.17 -5.98 -5.71
N ARG A 14 1.03 -5.22 -6.40
CA ARG A 14 2.30 -4.73 -5.84
C ARG A 14 2.08 -3.78 -4.66
N ALA A 15 1.07 -2.91 -4.73
CA ALA A 15 0.70 -2.03 -3.62
C ALA A 15 0.19 -2.83 -2.41
N GLY A 16 -0.63 -3.87 -2.64
CA GLY A 16 -1.10 -4.78 -1.60
C GLY A 16 0.04 -5.53 -0.90
N ILE A 17 1.02 -6.05 -1.67
CA ILE A 17 2.25 -6.63 -1.10
C ILE A 17 3.01 -5.59 -0.28
N GLY A 18 3.16 -4.36 -0.78
CA GLY A 18 3.84 -3.28 -0.06
C GLY A 18 3.22 -3.00 1.32
N ILE A 19 1.88 -2.97 1.39
CA ILE A 19 1.16 -2.83 2.66
C ILE A 19 1.43 -4.03 3.58
N ALA A 20 1.32 -5.25 3.06
CA ALA A 20 1.54 -6.47 3.86
C ALA A 20 2.97 -6.52 4.42
N VAL A 21 3.99 -6.19 3.62
CA VAL A 21 5.39 -6.13 4.05
C VAL A 21 5.59 -5.05 5.12
N THR A 22 4.95 -3.89 4.98
CA THR A 22 5.06 -2.80 5.95
C THR A 22 4.45 -3.19 7.30
N VAL A 23 3.24 -3.79 7.28
CA VAL A 23 2.58 -4.29 8.49
C VAL A 23 3.38 -5.40 9.16
N PHE A 24 3.91 -6.34 8.37
CA PHE A 24 4.74 -7.43 8.88
C PHE A 24 6.06 -6.92 9.48
N GLY A 25 6.73 -5.98 8.81
CA GLY A 25 7.93 -5.32 9.32
C GLY A 25 7.67 -4.58 10.63
N PHE A 26 6.55 -3.85 10.73
CA PHE A 26 6.15 -3.19 11.97
C PHE A 26 5.91 -4.21 13.10
N ALA A 27 5.22 -5.32 12.82
CA ALA A 27 4.98 -6.37 13.80
C ALA A 27 6.30 -7.01 14.30
N LEU A 28 7.25 -7.27 13.40
CA LEU A 28 8.57 -7.78 13.76
C LEU A 28 9.37 -6.80 14.62
N LEU A 29 9.37 -5.51 14.27
CA LEU A 29 10.08 -4.48 15.05
C LEU A 29 9.48 -4.33 16.45
N ASN A 30 8.18 -4.54 16.61
CA ASN A 30 7.49 -4.47 17.89
C ASN A 30 7.80 -5.67 18.84
N LEU A 31 8.36 -6.77 18.31
CA LEU A 31 8.87 -7.87 19.14
C LEU A 31 10.13 -7.49 19.91
N ILE A 32 10.85 -6.46 19.47
CA ILE A 32 12.08 -5.99 20.11
C ILE A 32 11.69 -5.02 21.24
N PRO A 33 11.91 -5.36 22.53
CA PRO A 33 11.43 -4.57 23.66
C PRO A 33 11.99 -3.14 23.67
N TRP A 34 13.26 -2.98 23.27
CA TRP A 34 13.92 -1.68 23.22
C TRP A 34 13.23 -0.71 22.23
N ILE A 35 12.85 -1.22 21.05
CA ILE A 35 12.14 -0.47 20.01
C ILE A 35 10.74 -0.10 20.48
N ARG A 36 10.04 -1.04 21.13
CA ARG A 36 8.71 -0.80 21.68
C ARG A 36 8.66 0.32 22.72
N VAL A 37 9.75 0.51 23.48
CA VAL A 37 9.82 1.54 24.51
C VAL A 37 10.22 2.91 23.94
N HIS A 38 11.12 2.95 22.96
CA HIS A 38 11.74 4.22 22.52
C HIS A 38 11.28 4.70 21.14
N LEU A 39 10.88 3.79 20.24
CA LEU A 39 10.63 4.11 18.83
C LEU A 39 9.22 3.75 18.36
N VAL A 40 8.36 3.18 19.21
CA VAL A 40 7.02 2.74 18.78
C VAL A 40 6.19 3.89 18.20
N TRP A 41 6.32 5.08 18.76
CA TRP A 41 5.58 6.26 18.32
C TRP A 41 6.04 6.73 16.94
N GLU A 42 7.34 6.85 16.73
CA GLU A 42 7.94 7.21 15.44
C GLU A 42 7.60 6.17 14.36
N LEU A 43 7.71 4.88 14.70
CA LEU A 43 7.38 3.78 13.80
C LEU A 43 5.89 3.72 13.45
N TRP A 44 5.01 4.12 14.38
CA TRP A 44 3.57 4.19 14.13
C TRP A 44 3.26 5.26 13.09
N TRP A 45 3.80 6.47 13.24
CA TRP A 45 3.64 7.55 12.28
C TRP A 45 4.23 7.20 10.92
N ALA A 46 5.44 6.62 10.88
CA ALA A 46 6.05 6.18 9.63
C ALA A 46 5.19 5.11 8.92
N SER A 47 4.71 4.10 9.66
CA SER A 47 3.91 3.00 9.08
C SER A 47 2.57 3.49 8.55
N THR A 48 1.89 4.38 9.29
CA THR A 48 0.62 4.97 8.84
C THR A 48 0.79 5.85 7.61
N LEU A 49 1.87 6.63 7.51
CA LEU A 49 2.20 7.44 6.34
C LEU A 49 2.43 6.56 5.10
N ILE A 50 3.17 5.46 5.24
CA ILE A 50 3.44 4.51 4.16
C ILE A 50 2.15 3.85 3.68
N ILE A 51 1.30 3.38 4.60
CA ILE A 51 0.00 2.77 4.26
C ILE A 51 -0.91 3.77 3.55
N ALA A 52 -0.96 5.02 4.02
CA ALA A 52 -1.74 6.08 3.39
C ALA A 52 -1.30 6.33 1.93
N LEU A 53 0.01 6.37 1.66
CA LEU A 53 0.55 6.51 0.30
C LEU A 53 0.13 5.35 -0.61
N PHE A 54 0.19 4.10 -0.13
CA PHE A 54 -0.27 2.95 -0.91
C PHE A 54 -1.78 2.98 -1.16
N CYS A 55 -2.59 3.37 -0.17
CA CYS A 55 -4.02 3.58 -0.34
C CYS A 55 -4.33 4.63 -1.43
N ILE A 56 -3.62 5.76 -1.44
CA ILE A 56 -3.78 6.79 -2.47
C ILE A 56 -3.46 6.23 -3.86
N LEU A 57 -2.38 5.45 -4.01
CA LEU A 57 -2.02 4.82 -5.28
C LEU A 57 -3.08 3.83 -5.78
N ILE A 58 -3.68 3.06 -4.87
CA ILE A 58 -4.79 2.15 -5.17
C ILE A 58 -6.03 2.95 -5.61
N CYS A 59 -6.40 4.01 -4.88
CA CYS A 59 -7.51 4.88 -5.23
C CYS A 59 -7.34 5.52 -6.61
N ILE A 60 -6.16 6.06 -6.92
CA ILE A 60 -5.86 6.62 -8.25
C ILE A 60 -5.99 5.55 -9.34
N SER A 61 -5.52 4.33 -9.07
CA SER A 61 -5.61 3.22 -10.03
C SER A 61 -7.06 2.79 -10.28
N LEU A 62 -7.90 2.76 -9.22
CA LEU A 62 -9.33 2.48 -9.30
C LEU A 62 -10.10 3.57 -10.05
N ILE A 63 -9.84 4.85 -9.75
CA ILE A 63 -10.45 5.99 -10.45
C ILE A 63 -10.13 5.93 -11.95
N LYS A 64 -8.86 5.67 -12.29
CA LYS A 64 -8.46 5.46 -13.70
C LYS A 64 -9.25 4.30 -14.32
N PHE A 65 -9.36 3.17 -13.63
CA PHE A 65 -10.14 2.03 -14.12
C PHE A 65 -11.60 2.40 -14.38
N MET A 66 -12.27 3.06 -13.43
CA MET A 66 -13.65 3.54 -13.59
C MET A 66 -13.81 4.48 -14.78
N LEU A 67 -12.93 5.47 -14.95
CA LEU A 67 -13.00 6.42 -16.07
C LEU A 67 -12.82 5.74 -17.44
N PHE A 68 -11.93 4.75 -17.54
CA PHE A 68 -11.71 4.02 -18.80
C PHE A 68 -12.82 3.02 -19.11
N TYR A 69 -13.39 2.34 -18.10
CA TYR A 69 -14.48 1.39 -18.31
C TYR A 69 -15.82 2.08 -18.57
N LYS A 70 -16.10 3.21 -17.91
CA LYS A 70 -17.35 3.96 -18.09
C LYS A 70 -17.48 4.63 -19.46
N LYS A 71 -16.38 4.84 -20.20
CA LYS A 71 -16.39 5.35 -21.59
C LYS A 71 -16.62 4.27 -22.65
N ARG A 72 -16.68 2.99 -22.27
CA ARG A 72 -16.87 1.85 -23.19
C ARG A 72 -18.25 1.19 -23.09
N LEU A 73 -19.10 1.67 -22.18
CA LEU A 73 -20.54 1.44 -22.12
C LEU A 73 -21.25 2.64 -22.73
#